data_AF-A0AAN7BGD4-F1
#
_entry.id   AF-A0AAN7BGD4-F1
#
_cell.length_a   1.000
_cell.length_b   1.000
_cell.length_c   1.000
_cell.angle_alpha   90.00
_cell.angle_beta   90.00
_cell.angle_gamma   90.00
#
_symmetry.space_group_name_H-M   'P 1'
#
loop_
_entity.id
_entity.type
_entity.pdbx_description
1 polymer ?
#
loop_
_entity_poly.entity_id
_entity_poly.type
_entity_poly.pdbx_seq_one_letter_code
_entity_poly.pdbx_strand_id
1 'polypeptide(L)'
;MFVLDYVSLEYLRGGPKDSVTIFTAGWFRILQSREIHHMYLLGVGKADITGPVVEINFAGYANSEQVGSGVRQRIYSCAFIIGEVDNSSNRFVYLILDTQAGDTAVRRGILEGVAALGSAYSVYGRSNIAITSLGFDKQSYQAIVYGAVLSIKRAHESLQEVTDAQVSSLQAKHGKNAIPEEPPTPIWELILEQFKDQLVIILLGSAAISFVLALFEDEGGWSSKQIYRPTPLP
;
A
#
# COMPACT_ATOMS: atom_id res chain seq x y z
N MET A 1 10.33 -20.95 49.95
CA MET A 1 11.25 -20.63 48.85
C MET A 1 11.17 -19.12 48.66
N PHE A 2 12.15 -18.38 49.22
CA PHE A 2 12.17 -16.91 49.21
C PHE A 2 12.85 -16.46 47.91
N VAL A 3 12.14 -15.74 47.05
CA VAL A 3 12.74 -15.04 45.91
C VAL A 3 13.05 -13.63 46.38
N LEU A 4 14.34 -13.31 46.49
CA LEU A 4 14.87 -11.99 46.81
C LEU A 4 14.89 -11.18 45.51
N ASP A 5 13.85 -10.39 45.27
CA ASP A 5 13.89 -9.40 44.19
C ASP A 5 14.51 -8.09 44.70
N TYR A 6 15.64 -7.76 44.06
CA TYR A 6 16.32 -6.46 43.94
C TYR A 6 16.41 -5.57 45.19
N VAL A 7 17.52 -5.72 45.93
CA VAL A 7 18.05 -4.68 46.83
C VAL A 7 19.09 -3.87 46.06
N SER A 8 18.94 -2.55 45.98
CA SER A 8 19.95 -1.67 45.35
C SER A 8 21.32 -1.84 46.03
N LEU A 9 22.39 -1.99 45.23
CA LEU A 9 23.74 -2.35 45.68
C LEU A 9 24.35 -1.37 46.70
N GLU A 10 23.86 -0.13 46.78
CA GLU A 10 24.26 0.85 47.79
C GLU A 10 23.92 0.41 49.23
N TYR A 11 22.84 -0.36 49.42
CA TYR A 11 22.40 -0.76 50.76
C TYR A 11 23.19 -1.95 51.32
N LEU A 12 23.68 -2.84 50.46
CA LEU A 12 24.52 -3.98 50.85
C LEU A 12 25.95 -3.59 51.24
N ARG A 13 26.36 -2.33 50.98
CA ARG A 13 27.68 -1.79 51.31
C ARG A 13 27.71 -0.96 52.61
N GLY A 14 26.64 -1.02 53.41
CA GLY A 14 26.61 -0.39 54.74
C GLY A 14 26.13 1.07 54.72
N GLY A 15 24.96 1.31 54.13
CA GLY A 15 24.24 2.59 54.26
C GLY A 15 23.93 2.96 55.73
N PRO A 16 23.44 4.20 55.98
CA PRO A 16 23.36 4.81 57.31
C PRO A 16 22.64 3.92 58.34
N LYS A 17 23.34 3.61 59.44
CA LYS A 17 22.96 2.61 60.46
C LYS A 17 21.70 2.92 61.27
N ASP A 18 21.06 4.08 61.07
CA ASP A 18 19.96 4.56 61.91
C ASP A 18 18.60 4.60 61.19
N SER A 19 18.49 3.99 60.00
CA SER A 19 17.23 3.94 59.25
C SER A 19 16.40 2.70 59.60
N VAL A 20 15.28 2.89 60.29
CA VAL A 20 14.26 1.86 60.50
C VAL A 20 13.41 1.74 59.23
N THR A 21 13.57 0.66 58.48
CA THR A 21 12.70 0.36 57.33
C THR A 21 11.38 -0.25 57.85
N ILE A 22 10.32 0.56 57.88
CA ILE A 22 8.96 0.08 58.16
C ILE A 22 8.42 -0.57 56.87
N PHE A 23 8.25 -1.89 56.87
CA PHE A 23 7.55 -2.59 55.79
C PHE A 23 6.03 -2.43 56.00
N THR A 24 5.44 -1.39 55.41
CA THR A 24 3.98 -1.33 55.28
C THR A 24 3.53 -2.29 54.18
N ALA A 25 3.00 -3.45 54.57
CA ALA A 25 2.37 -4.45 53.72
C ALA A 25 0.99 -3.98 53.17
N GLY A 26 0.90 -2.73 52.70
CA GLY A 26 -0.37 -2.05 52.42
C GLY A 26 -0.52 -1.44 51.03
N TRP A 27 0.55 -1.38 50.22
CA TRP A 27 0.52 -0.67 48.93
C TRP A 27 0.83 -1.51 47.68
N PHE A 28 1.06 -2.81 47.83
CA PHE A 28 1.39 -3.68 46.69
C PHE A 28 0.20 -4.02 45.76
N ARG A 29 -0.98 -3.41 45.99
CA ARG A 29 -2.20 -3.68 45.19
C ARG A 29 -2.57 -2.58 44.19
N ILE A 30 -1.82 -1.47 44.12
CA ILE A 30 -2.19 -0.29 43.32
C ILE A 30 -1.27 -0.08 42.10
N LEU A 31 -0.19 -0.85 41.95
CA LEU A 31 0.69 -0.79 40.77
C LEU A 31 0.77 -2.14 40.03
N GLN A 32 -0.36 -2.81 39.86
CA GLN A 32 -0.51 -3.64 38.66
C GLN A 32 -0.62 -2.65 37.51
N SER A 33 0.49 -2.37 36.83
CA SER A 33 0.45 -1.82 35.48
C SER A 33 -0.53 -2.69 34.70
N ARG A 34 -1.72 -2.14 34.36
CA ARG A 34 -2.57 -2.77 33.35
C ARG A 34 -1.67 -2.96 32.14
N GLU A 35 -1.36 -4.20 31.78
CA GLU A 35 -0.82 -4.47 30.46
C GLU A 35 -1.87 -3.94 29.48
N ILE A 36 -1.56 -2.85 28.79
CA ILE A 36 -2.40 -2.33 27.73
C ILE A 36 -2.19 -3.29 26.56
N HIS A 37 -2.99 -4.34 26.50
CA HIS A 37 -3.08 -5.17 25.31
C HIS A 37 -3.87 -4.37 24.27
N HIS A 38 -3.26 -4.00 23.15
CA HIS A 38 -4.05 -3.49 22.04
C HIS A 38 -4.78 -4.69 21.41
N MET A 39 -6.10 -4.53 21.28
CA MET A 39 -6.99 -5.52 20.69
C MET A 39 -7.52 -4.97 19.38
N TYR A 40 -7.43 -5.78 18.33
CA TYR A 40 -7.99 -5.48 17.03
C TYR A 40 -9.19 -6.37 16.78
N LEU A 41 -10.13 -5.86 16.00
CA LEU A 41 -11.23 -6.63 15.46
C LEU A 41 -10.91 -6.97 14.01
N LEU A 42 -10.77 -8.26 13.72
CA LEU A 42 -10.46 -8.78 12.39
C LEU A 42 -11.62 -9.62 11.86
N GLY A 43 -12.00 -9.40 10.61
CA GLY A 43 -13.02 -10.17 9.90
C GLY A 43 -12.56 -10.53 8.49
N VAL A 44 -12.90 -11.72 8.01
CA VAL A 44 -12.49 -12.22 6.69
C VAL A 44 -13.68 -12.83 5.97
N GLY A 45 -13.86 -12.49 4.70
CA GLY A 45 -14.98 -12.97 3.91
C GLY A 45 -14.56 -13.19 2.47
N LYS A 46 -15.07 -14.28 1.87
CA LYS A 46 -14.84 -14.61 0.47
C LYS A 46 -16.15 -14.90 -0.23
N ALA A 47 -16.35 -14.41 -1.44
CA ALA A 47 -17.52 -14.69 -2.25
C ALA A 47 -17.20 -14.72 -3.75
N ASP A 48 -17.95 -15.52 -4.49
CA ASP A 48 -17.82 -15.64 -5.95
C ASP A 48 -18.29 -14.35 -6.62
N ILE A 49 -17.52 -13.84 -7.58
CA ILE A 49 -17.84 -12.68 -8.43
C ILE A 49 -17.81 -13.04 -9.92
N THR A 50 -17.81 -14.33 -10.25
CA THR A 50 -17.72 -14.80 -11.63
C THR A 50 -18.97 -14.35 -12.40
N GLY A 51 -18.76 -13.46 -13.35
CA GLY A 51 -19.77 -13.01 -14.31
C GLY A 51 -20.09 -14.07 -15.37
N PRO A 52 -20.68 -13.67 -16.50
CA PRO A 52 -20.91 -14.57 -17.63
C PRO A 52 -19.58 -15.05 -18.23
N VAL A 53 -19.58 -16.28 -18.73
CA VAL A 53 -18.35 -17.04 -19.00
C VAL A 53 -18.20 -17.43 -20.48
N VAL A 54 -19.24 -17.17 -21.27
CA VAL A 54 -19.30 -17.43 -22.71
C VAL A 54 -19.76 -16.16 -23.42
N GLU A 55 -19.30 -15.97 -24.66
CA GLU A 55 -19.76 -14.91 -25.57
C GLU A 55 -19.52 -13.48 -25.07
N ILE A 56 -18.53 -13.30 -24.18
CA ILE A 56 -18.15 -12.00 -23.62
C ILE A 56 -16.65 -11.79 -23.82
N ASN A 57 -16.27 -10.59 -24.25
CA ASN A 57 -14.87 -10.21 -24.39
C ASN A 57 -14.18 -10.06 -23.03
N PHE A 58 -12.94 -10.53 -22.93
CA PHE A 58 -12.16 -10.36 -21.72
C PHE A 58 -11.59 -8.93 -21.59
N ALA A 59 -11.64 -8.40 -20.37
CA ALA A 59 -10.99 -7.15 -20.02
C ALA A 59 -9.47 -7.35 -19.92
N GLY A 60 -8.68 -6.44 -20.50
CA GLY A 60 -7.22 -6.52 -20.46
C GLY A 60 -6.55 -6.21 -21.79
N TYR A 61 -6.54 -7.19 -22.68
CA TYR A 61 -5.71 -7.18 -23.90
C TYR A 61 -6.24 -6.30 -25.04
N ALA A 62 -7.42 -5.69 -24.87
CA ALA A 62 -8.07 -4.88 -25.90
C ALA A 62 -8.20 -5.59 -27.26
N ASN A 63 -8.46 -6.90 -27.25
CA ASN A 63 -8.61 -7.73 -28.45
C ASN A 63 -10.08 -8.16 -28.62
N SER A 64 -10.71 -7.75 -29.73
CA SER A 64 -12.10 -8.11 -30.03
C SER A 64 -12.29 -9.59 -30.36
N GLU A 65 -11.25 -10.29 -30.79
CA GLU A 65 -11.27 -11.74 -31.06
C GLU A 65 -11.16 -12.57 -29.78
N GLN A 66 -10.75 -11.96 -28.67
CA GLN A 66 -10.65 -12.64 -27.38
C GLN A 66 -12.03 -12.69 -26.70
N VAL A 67 -12.77 -13.73 -27.02
CA VAL A 67 -14.12 -14.00 -26.47
C VAL A 67 -14.07 -15.22 -25.55
N GLY A 68 -14.73 -15.10 -24.39
CA GLY A 68 -14.86 -16.19 -23.43
C GLY A 68 -15.63 -17.38 -24.00
N SER A 69 -15.12 -18.59 -23.72
CA SER A 69 -15.70 -19.87 -24.15
C SER A 69 -15.94 -20.84 -23.00
N GLY A 70 -15.77 -20.38 -21.75
CA GLY A 70 -15.93 -21.19 -20.55
C GLY A 70 -15.14 -20.65 -19.36
N VAL A 71 -15.02 -21.47 -18.30
CA VAL A 71 -14.31 -21.13 -17.06
C VAL A 71 -13.18 -22.10 -16.83
N ARG A 72 -11.97 -21.57 -16.66
CA ARG A 72 -10.85 -22.32 -16.08
C ARG A 72 -10.92 -22.33 -14.55
N GLN A 73 -11.09 -21.15 -13.94
CA GLN A 73 -11.19 -20.96 -12.49
C GLN A 73 -12.17 -19.82 -12.19
N ARG A 74 -12.95 -19.97 -11.11
CA ARG A 74 -13.83 -18.91 -10.59
C ARG A 74 -12.98 -17.75 -10.03
N ILE A 75 -13.48 -16.53 -10.18
CA ILE A 75 -12.89 -15.32 -9.62
C ILE A 75 -13.66 -14.90 -8.37
N TYR A 76 -12.96 -14.39 -7.37
CA TYR A 76 -13.54 -14.10 -6.05
C TYR A 76 -13.32 -12.66 -5.60
N SER A 77 -14.22 -12.21 -4.72
CA SER A 77 -14.03 -11.08 -3.85
C SER A 77 -13.57 -11.57 -2.48
N CYS A 78 -12.46 -11.06 -1.99
CA CYS A 78 -11.94 -11.28 -0.65
C CYS A 78 -11.99 -9.96 0.13
N ALA A 79 -12.79 -9.92 1.20
CA ALA A 79 -12.94 -8.78 2.08
C ALA A 79 -12.21 -9.03 3.40
N PHE A 80 -11.47 -8.03 3.84
CA PHE A 80 -10.77 -8.00 5.12
C PHE A 80 -11.25 -6.77 5.90
N ILE A 81 -11.83 -6.99 7.07
CA ILE A 81 -12.25 -5.93 7.97
C ILE A 81 -11.22 -5.83 9.09
N ILE A 82 -10.72 -4.64 9.32
CA ILE A 82 -9.83 -4.32 10.42
C ILE A 82 -10.40 -3.11 11.16
N GLY A 83 -10.40 -3.17 12.49
CA GLY A 83 -10.69 -1.99 13.29
C GLY A 83 -10.50 -2.19 14.77
N GLU A 84 -10.96 -1.22 15.54
CA GLU A 84 -10.88 -1.25 17.01
C GLU A 84 -12.07 -2.00 17.62
N VAL A 85 -11.81 -2.67 18.75
CA VAL A 85 -12.85 -3.36 19.53
C VAL A 85 -13.77 -2.34 20.19
N ASP A 86 -13.19 -1.32 20.84
CA ASP A 86 -13.92 -0.31 21.62
C ASP A 86 -14.64 0.72 20.75
N ASN A 87 -14.17 0.93 19.51
CA ASN A 87 -14.70 1.95 18.62
C ASN A 87 -15.10 1.39 17.25
N SER A 88 -16.41 1.15 17.09
CA SER A 88 -16.96 0.66 15.83
C SER A 88 -16.82 1.60 14.64
N SER A 89 -16.64 2.91 14.85
CA SER A 89 -16.40 3.86 13.76
C SER A 89 -14.98 3.81 13.23
N ASN A 90 -14.03 3.27 14.01
CA ASN A 90 -12.66 3.06 13.55
C ASN A 90 -12.51 1.65 12.95
N ARG A 91 -13.26 1.41 11.86
CA ARG A 91 -13.20 0.18 11.06
C ARG A 91 -13.02 0.54 9.60
N PHE A 92 -12.17 -0.20 8.91
CA PHE A 92 -12.05 -0.12 7.45
C PHE A 92 -12.16 -1.50 6.82
N VAL A 93 -12.58 -1.50 5.56
CA VAL A 93 -12.72 -2.70 4.74
C VAL A 93 -11.76 -2.60 3.58
N TYR A 94 -10.86 -3.57 3.51
CA TYR A 94 -9.99 -3.78 2.37
C TYR A 94 -10.56 -4.91 1.50
N LEU A 95 -10.94 -4.58 0.27
CA LEU A 95 -11.45 -5.56 -0.69
C LEU A 95 -10.43 -5.84 -1.79
N ILE A 96 -10.13 -7.11 -1.96
CA ILE A 96 -9.39 -7.64 -3.11
C ILE A 96 -10.43 -8.26 -4.04
N LEU A 97 -10.49 -7.80 -5.28
CA LEU A 97 -11.34 -8.37 -6.31
C LEU A 97 -10.43 -8.99 -7.37
N ASP A 98 -10.69 -10.25 -7.73
CA ASP A 98 -10.01 -10.95 -8.82
C ASP A 98 -10.48 -10.41 -10.19
N THR A 99 -10.23 -9.13 -10.45
CA THR A 99 -10.61 -8.40 -11.65
C THR A 99 -9.50 -7.43 -12.05
N GLN A 100 -9.53 -6.94 -13.30
CA GLN A 100 -8.39 -6.21 -13.87
C GLN A 100 -8.04 -4.87 -13.17
N ALA A 101 -8.98 -3.92 -13.05
CA ALA A 101 -8.63 -2.56 -12.60
C ALA A 101 -9.56 -1.96 -11.55
N GLY A 102 -10.17 -0.75 -11.62
CA GLY A 102 -11.06 -0.09 -10.62
C GLY A 102 -12.02 0.93 -11.22
N ASP A 103 -13.33 0.68 -11.24
CA ASP A 103 -14.39 1.44 -11.88
C ASP A 103 -15.27 2.08 -10.81
N THR A 104 -15.67 3.30 -11.12
CA THR A 104 -16.48 4.13 -10.24
C THR A 104 -17.88 3.53 -10.06
N ALA A 105 -18.45 2.88 -11.07
CA ALA A 105 -19.78 2.27 -10.96
C ALA A 105 -19.78 1.07 -10.01
N VAL A 106 -18.75 0.21 -10.07
CA VAL A 106 -18.59 -0.93 -9.15
C VAL A 106 -18.48 -0.44 -7.71
N ARG A 107 -17.63 0.57 -7.46
CA ARG A 107 -17.52 1.20 -6.14
C ARG A 107 -18.85 1.73 -5.64
N ARG A 108 -19.58 2.46 -6.48
CA ARG A 108 -20.90 3.00 -6.12
C ARG A 108 -21.91 1.90 -5.81
N GLY A 109 -21.98 0.86 -6.65
CA GLY A 109 -22.90 -0.26 -6.45
C GLY A 109 -22.65 -1.03 -5.16
N ILE A 110 -21.37 -1.22 -4.80
CA ILE A 110 -21.01 -1.85 -3.53
C ILE A 110 -21.45 -0.98 -2.34
N LEU A 111 -21.21 0.33 -2.39
CA LEU A 111 -21.65 1.25 -1.34
C LEU A 111 -23.17 1.25 -1.15
N GLU A 112 -23.92 1.26 -2.25
CA GLU A 112 -25.39 1.18 -2.24
C GLU A 112 -25.86 -0.18 -1.68
N GLY A 113 -25.24 -1.27 -2.12
CA GLY A 113 -25.57 -2.62 -1.66
C GLY A 113 -25.27 -2.84 -0.18
N VAL A 114 -24.17 -2.31 0.33
CA VAL A 114 -23.83 -2.37 1.76
C VAL A 114 -24.80 -1.53 2.58
N ALA A 115 -25.15 -0.33 2.13
CA ALA A 115 -26.16 0.51 2.80
C ALA A 115 -27.54 -0.19 2.86
N ALA A 116 -27.89 -0.97 1.84
CA ALA A 116 -29.12 -1.74 1.78
C ALA A 116 -29.18 -2.94 2.76
N LEU A 117 -28.05 -3.38 3.33
CA LEU A 117 -28.02 -4.45 4.34
C LEU A 117 -28.61 -4.01 5.70
N GLY A 118 -28.82 -2.70 5.90
CA GLY A 118 -29.45 -2.15 7.09
C GLY A 118 -28.45 -1.51 8.07
N SER A 119 -28.97 -1.09 9.24
CA SER A 119 -28.24 -0.26 10.20
C SER A 119 -26.98 -0.91 10.76
N ALA A 120 -26.90 -2.24 10.83
CA ALA A 120 -25.70 -2.95 11.29
C ALA A 120 -24.46 -2.69 10.40
N TYR A 121 -24.67 -2.29 9.14
CA TYR A 121 -23.63 -2.05 8.15
C TYR A 121 -23.37 -0.56 7.89
N SER A 122 -24.04 0.34 8.62
CA SER A 122 -23.95 1.80 8.41
C SER A 122 -22.55 2.37 8.68
N VAL A 123 -21.69 1.60 9.37
CA VAL A 123 -20.29 1.96 9.62
C VAL A 123 -19.43 1.94 8.35
N TYR A 124 -19.88 1.27 7.29
CA TYR A 124 -19.15 1.16 6.03
C TYR A 124 -19.64 2.18 5.00
N GLY A 125 -18.73 2.94 4.42
CA GLY A 125 -19.05 4.04 3.52
C GLY A 125 -17.87 4.49 2.65
N ARG A 126 -18.01 5.67 2.05
CA ARG A 126 -17.07 6.17 1.04
C ARG A 126 -15.64 6.35 1.56
N SER A 127 -15.47 6.61 2.85
CA SER A 127 -14.17 6.91 3.47
C SER A 127 -13.38 5.67 3.88
N ASN A 128 -14.01 4.51 4.02
CA ASN A 128 -13.38 3.33 4.63
C ASN A 128 -13.59 2.03 3.83
N ILE A 129 -14.09 2.11 2.60
CA ILE A 129 -14.10 1.01 1.63
C ILE A 129 -13.10 1.34 0.50
N ALA A 130 -12.08 0.50 0.32
CA ALA A 130 -11.12 0.56 -0.78
C ALA A 130 -11.36 -0.58 -1.78
N ILE A 131 -11.29 -0.30 -3.10
CA ILE A 131 -11.70 -1.22 -4.17
C ILE A 131 -10.76 -1.12 -5.37
N THR A 132 -10.54 -2.26 -6.03
CA THR A 132 -9.90 -2.41 -7.34
C THR A 132 -10.79 -3.29 -8.27
N SER A 133 -11.75 -2.76 -9.07
CA SER A 133 -12.22 -3.39 -10.38
C SER A 133 -12.67 -2.52 -11.61
N LEU A 134 -12.13 -2.59 -12.87
CA LEU A 134 -12.61 -1.81 -14.09
C LEU A 134 -13.47 -2.67 -15.04
N GLY A 135 -14.49 -2.06 -15.68
CA GLY A 135 -15.25 -2.60 -16.81
C GLY A 135 -16.78 -2.54 -16.62
N PHE A 136 -17.55 -2.49 -17.72
CA PHE A 136 -19.01 -2.44 -17.66
C PHE A 136 -19.68 -3.41 -18.66
N ASP A 137 -20.07 -4.56 -18.14
CA ASP A 137 -21.14 -5.40 -18.66
C ASP A 137 -22.18 -5.54 -17.54
N LYS A 138 -23.48 -5.46 -17.84
CA LYS A 138 -24.53 -5.38 -16.81
C LYS A 138 -24.56 -6.64 -15.93
N GLN A 139 -24.39 -7.82 -16.52
CA GLN A 139 -24.43 -9.08 -15.78
C GLN A 139 -23.17 -9.27 -14.94
N SER A 140 -22.01 -8.98 -15.53
CA SER A 140 -20.71 -8.98 -14.84
C SER A 140 -20.69 -7.99 -13.68
N TYR A 141 -21.22 -6.77 -13.90
CA TYR A 141 -21.36 -5.74 -12.88
C TYR A 141 -22.19 -6.23 -11.68
N GLN A 142 -23.35 -6.83 -11.93
CA GLN A 142 -24.20 -7.35 -10.87
C GLN A 142 -23.52 -8.48 -10.10
N ALA A 143 -22.84 -9.40 -10.78
CA ALA A 143 -22.09 -10.47 -10.13
C ALA A 143 -20.98 -9.91 -9.21
N ILE A 144 -20.23 -8.91 -9.69
CA ILE A 144 -19.18 -8.24 -8.91
C ILE A 144 -19.77 -7.53 -7.70
N VAL A 145 -20.82 -6.72 -7.88
CA VAL A 145 -21.44 -5.96 -6.77
C VAL A 145 -22.02 -6.91 -5.73
N TYR A 146 -22.82 -7.90 -6.14
CA TYR A 146 -23.43 -8.83 -5.19
C TYR A 146 -22.41 -9.70 -4.47
N GLY A 147 -21.41 -10.21 -5.19
CA GLY A 147 -20.33 -10.99 -4.58
C GLY A 147 -19.51 -10.14 -3.60
N ALA A 148 -19.17 -8.91 -3.94
CA ALA A 148 -18.45 -8.01 -3.04
C ALA A 148 -19.28 -7.65 -1.79
N VAL A 149 -20.57 -7.34 -1.94
CA VAL A 149 -21.44 -7.09 -0.77
C VAL A 149 -21.54 -8.35 0.10
N LEU A 150 -21.61 -9.53 -0.51
CA LEU A 150 -21.66 -10.80 0.20
C LEU A 150 -20.35 -11.14 0.91
N SER A 151 -19.18 -10.82 0.33
CA SER A 151 -17.90 -11.02 1.00
C SER A 151 -17.76 -10.09 2.20
N ILE A 152 -18.20 -8.83 2.11
CA ILE A 152 -18.25 -7.89 3.23
C ILE A 152 -19.18 -8.41 4.34
N LYS A 153 -20.37 -8.88 3.96
CA LYS A 153 -21.32 -9.48 4.90
C LYS A 153 -20.68 -10.64 5.66
N ARG A 154 -20.06 -11.59 4.93
CA ARG A 154 -19.37 -12.74 5.53
C ARG A 154 -18.21 -12.31 6.44
N ALA A 155 -17.43 -11.31 6.03
CA ALA A 155 -16.34 -10.77 6.84
C ALA A 155 -16.87 -10.12 8.14
N HIS A 156 -18.00 -9.42 8.06
CA HIS A 156 -18.62 -8.79 9.22
C HIS A 156 -19.18 -9.84 10.19
N GLU A 157 -19.81 -10.88 9.67
CA GLU A 157 -20.31 -12.01 10.46
C GLU A 157 -19.18 -12.85 11.08
N SER A 158 -17.96 -12.77 10.54
CA SER A 158 -16.78 -13.49 11.04
C SER A 158 -15.88 -12.65 11.95
N LEU A 159 -16.33 -11.49 12.45
CA LEU A 159 -15.48 -10.60 13.25
C LEU A 159 -15.03 -11.28 14.55
N GLN A 160 -13.72 -11.26 14.78
CA GLN A 160 -13.09 -11.84 15.95
C GLN A 160 -12.04 -10.87 16.52
N GLU A 161 -11.95 -10.84 17.85
CA GLU A 161 -10.95 -10.07 18.58
C GLU A 161 -9.59 -10.77 18.55
N VAL A 162 -8.53 -10.02 18.24
CA VAL A 162 -7.16 -10.50 18.11
C VAL A 162 -6.23 -9.58 18.91
N THR A 163 -5.33 -10.17 19.68
CA THR A 163 -4.37 -9.45 20.53
C THR A 163 -3.05 -9.19 19.80
N ASP A 164 -2.32 -8.14 20.20
CA ASP A 164 -0.97 -7.86 19.68
C ASP A 164 -0.01 -9.05 19.77
N ALA A 165 -0.12 -9.85 20.84
CA ALA A 165 0.69 -11.05 21.03
C ALA A 165 0.42 -12.10 19.95
N GLN A 166 -0.86 -12.29 19.60
CA GLN A 166 -1.26 -13.18 18.50
C GLN A 166 -0.75 -12.64 17.15
N VAL A 167 -0.90 -11.34 16.89
CA VAL A 167 -0.39 -10.71 15.66
C VAL A 167 1.12 -10.91 15.53
N SER A 168 1.87 -10.67 16.61
CA SER A 168 3.33 -10.84 16.64
C SER A 168 3.74 -12.30 16.37
N SER A 169 3.02 -13.27 16.95
CA SER A 169 3.28 -14.69 16.72
C SER A 169 3.01 -15.11 15.27
N LEU A 170 1.95 -14.56 14.64
CA LEU A 170 1.60 -14.83 13.26
C LEU A 170 2.58 -14.18 12.29
N GLN A 171 3.02 -12.95 12.56
CA GLN A 171 4.06 -12.27 11.78
C GLN A 171 5.40 -13.00 11.86
N ALA A 172 5.78 -13.53 13.02
CA ALA A 172 7.00 -14.32 13.17
C ALA A 172 6.95 -15.62 12.32
N LYS A 173 5.76 -16.21 12.16
CA LYS A 173 5.55 -17.42 11.36
C LYS A 173 5.44 -17.18 9.86
N HIS A 174 4.73 -16.12 9.46
CA HIS A 174 4.35 -15.88 8.05
C HIS A 174 5.14 -14.76 7.38
N GLY A 175 5.93 -14.01 8.13
CA GLY A 175 6.62 -12.81 7.63
C GLY A 175 5.70 -11.60 7.56
N LYS A 176 6.29 -10.45 7.19
CA LYS A 176 5.52 -9.22 6.96
C LYS A 176 4.79 -9.34 5.62
N ASN A 177 3.51 -8.95 5.59
CA ASN A 177 2.72 -8.87 4.36
C ASN A 177 3.11 -7.62 3.54
N ALA A 178 4.38 -7.55 3.14
CA ALA A 178 4.95 -6.52 2.29
C ALA A 178 5.68 -7.21 1.14
N ILE A 179 5.53 -6.66 -0.06
CA ILE A 179 6.32 -7.11 -1.20
C ILE A 179 7.78 -6.74 -0.90
N PRO A 180 8.74 -7.68 -1.06
CA PRO A 180 10.15 -7.33 -0.95
C PRO A 180 10.47 -6.30 -2.03
N GLU A 181 10.78 -5.07 -1.61
CA GLU A 181 11.26 -4.05 -2.53
C GLU A 181 12.70 -4.39 -2.90
N GLU A 182 12.97 -4.44 -4.20
CA GLU A 182 14.35 -4.44 -4.68
C GLU A 182 14.98 -3.10 -4.27
N PRO A 183 16.26 -3.10 -3.86
CA PRO A 183 16.93 -1.84 -3.57
C PRO A 183 16.84 -0.92 -4.79
N PRO A 184 16.57 0.38 -4.62
CA PRO A 184 16.41 1.30 -5.73
C PRO A 184 17.69 1.29 -6.59
N THR A 185 17.53 1.28 -7.92
CA THR A 185 18.66 1.40 -8.84
C THR A 185 19.44 2.67 -8.51
N PRO A 186 20.75 2.58 -8.26
CA PRO A 186 21.52 3.73 -7.86
C PRO A 186 21.60 4.76 -9.01
N ILE A 187 21.64 6.05 -8.66
CA ILE A 187 21.58 7.18 -9.63
C ILE A 187 22.65 7.09 -10.72
N TRP A 188 23.84 6.58 -10.39
CA TRP A 188 24.93 6.42 -11.37
C TRP A 188 24.57 5.41 -12.47
N GLU A 189 23.82 4.36 -12.15
CA GLU A 189 23.39 3.35 -13.10
C GLU A 189 22.36 3.93 -14.06
N LEU A 190 21.40 4.71 -13.53
CA LEU A 190 20.43 5.46 -14.33
C LEU A 190 21.11 6.43 -15.31
N ILE A 191 22.19 7.10 -14.86
CA ILE A 191 22.99 7.97 -15.73
C ILE A 191 23.68 7.15 -16.83
N LEU A 192 24.28 6.00 -16.52
CA LEU A 192 24.91 5.13 -17.53
C LEU A 192 23.90 4.55 -18.52
N GLU A 193 22.68 4.26 -18.07
CA GLU A 193 21.60 3.82 -18.96
C GLU A 193 21.23 4.89 -19.98
N GLN A 194 21.30 6.18 -19.65
CA GLN A 194 21.09 7.26 -20.62
C GLN A 194 22.13 7.24 -21.76
N PHE A 195 23.37 6.79 -21.50
CA PHE A 195 24.41 6.66 -22.54
C PHE A 195 24.23 5.44 -23.45
N LYS A 196 23.28 4.54 -23.16
CA LYS A 196 22.91 3.42 -24.05
C LYS A 196 21.88 3.83 -25.11
N ASP A 197 21.27 5.01 -24.97
CA ASP A 197 20.32 5.52 -25.95
C ASP A 197 21.02 5.90 -27.27
N GLN A 198 20.46 5.46 -28.39
CA GLN A 198 21.04 5.63 -29.71
C GLN A 198 21.17 7.12 -30.11
N LEU A 199 20.24 7.98 -29.68
CA LEU A 199 20.30 9.42 -29.94
C LEU A 199 21.43 10.09 -29.14
N VAL A 200 21.64 9.67 -27.89
CA VAL A 200 22.70 10.20 -27.02
C VAL A 200 24.08 9.84 -27.56
N ILE A 201 24.25 8.60 -28.04
CA ILE A 201 25.49 8.15 -28.68
C ILE A 201 25.77 8.96 -29.95
N ILE A 202 24.77 9.22 -30.79
CA ILE A 202 24.92 10.07 -31.97
C ILE A 202 25.34 11.48 -31.58
N LEU A 203 24.72 12.06 -30.55
CA LEU A 203 25.04 13.40 -30.05
C LEU A 203 26.49 13.48 -29.55
N LEU A 204 26.94 12.51 -28.75
CA LEU A 204 28.32 12.42 -28.29
C LEU A 204 29.31 12.25 -29.44
N GLY A 205 28.98 11.44 -30.45
CA GLY A 205 29.79 11.28 -31.65
C GLY A 205 29.96 12.60 -32.41
N SER A 206 28.88 13.38 -32.55
CA SER A 206 28.92 14.70 -33.19
C SER A 206 29.74 15.72 -32.39
N ALA A 207 29.60 15.71 -31.06
CA ALA A 207 30.35 16.57 -30.16
C ALA A 207 31.85 16.22 -30.17
N ALA A 208 32.20 14.94 -30.22
CA ALA A 208 33.58 14.49 -30.32
C ALA A 208 34.23 14.93 -31.62
N ILE A 209 33.54 14.79 -32.76
CA ILE A 209 34.04 15.29 -34.07
C ILE A 209 34.23 16.81 -34.02
N SER A 210 33.25 17.54 -33.47
CA SER A 210 33.32 19.00 -33.35
C SER A 210 34.48 19.43 -32.45
N PHE A 211 34.69 18.73 -31.34
CA PHE A 211 35.80 18.97 -30.43
C PHE A 211 37.16 18.70 -31.07
N VAL A 212 37.29 17.60 -31.82
CA VAL A 212 38.51 17.28 -32.58
C VAL A 212 38.78 18.35 -33.63
N LEU A 213 37.78 18.75 -34.41
CA LEU A 213 37.93 19.83 -35.40
C LEU A 213 38.38 21.13 -34.75
N ALA A 214 37.80 21.51 -33.60
CA ALA A 214 38.19 22.70 -32.85
C ALA A 214 39.64 22.67 -32.34
N LEU A 215 40.19 21.49 -32.04
CA LEU A 215 41.60 21.35 -31.64
C LEU A 215 42.59 21.41 -32.82
N PHE A 216 42.12 21.18 -34.05
CA PHE A 216 42.92 21.28 -35.29
C PHE A 216 42.61 22.56 -36.09
N GLU A 217 41.73 23.43 -35.60
CA GLU A 217 41.56 24.79 -36.14
C GLU A 217 42.73 25.68 -35.68
N ASP A 218 43.84 25.58 -36.40
CA ASP A 218 44.93 26.55 -36.33
C ASP A 218 44.57 27.81 -37.16
N GLU A 219 44.44 28.96 -36.47
CA GLU A 219 44.51 30.35 -36.95
C GLU A 219 43.85 30.74 -38.29
N GLY A 220 42.51 30.75 -38.35
CA GLY A 220 41.76 31.21 -39.53
C GLY A 220 40.51 32.04 -39.24
N GLY A 221 40.53 32.91 -38.23
CA GLY A 221 39.37 33.73 -37.84
C GLY A 221 38.88 34.65 -38.96
N TRP A 222 37.69 34.39 -39.50
CA TRP A 222 36.98 35.32 -40.39
C TRP A 222 36.55 36.56 -39.60
N SER A 223 37.32 37.64 -39.75
CA SER A 223 37.06 38.97 -39.19
C SER A 223 35.84 39.61 -39.89
N SER A 224 34.70 39.71 -39.20
CA SER A 224 33.58 40.53 -39.64
C SER A 224 33.82 42.01 -39.28
N LYS A 225 34.65 42.70 -40.08
CA LYS A 225 34.63 44.17 -40.18
C LYS A 225 34.06 44.54 -41.54
N GLN A 226 33.24 45.61 -41.57
CA GLN A 226 32.56 46.26 -42.72
C GLN A 226 31.07 45.81 -42.80
N ILE A 227 30.01 46.65 -42.76
CA ILE A 227 29.79 48.07 -43.07
C ILE A 227 28.60 48.59 -42.24
N TYR A 228 28.78 49.69 -41.49
CA TYR A 228 27.70 50.67 -41.27
C TYR A 228 28.31 52.05 -41.54
N ARG A 229 28.06 52.61 -42.72
CA ARG A 229 28.35 54.03 -43.01
C ARG A 229 27.02 54.76 -43.01
N PRO A 230 26.77 55.71 -42.09
CA PRO A 230 25.59 56.55 -42.17
C PRO A 230 25.74 57.55 -43.32
N THR A 231 24.73 57.62 -44.18
CA THR A 231 24.57 58.64 -45.23
C THR A 231 24.20 59.99 -44.60
N PRO A 232 24.75 61.14 -45.05
CA PRO A 232 24.33 62.44 -44.56
C PRO A 232 22.97 62.84 -45.18
N LEU A 233 22.12 63.47 -44.37
CA LEU A 233 20.85 64.07 -44.78
C LEU A 233 21.08 65.46 -45.41
N PRO A 234 20.14 65.94 -46.25
CA PRO A 234 20.36 67.02 -47.23
C PRO A 234 20.64 68.39 -46.64
#